data_AF-A0A947ETG2-F1
#
_entry.id   AF-A0A947ETG2-F1
#
_cell.length_a   1.000
_cell.length_b   1.000
_cell.length_c   1.000
_cell.angle_alpha   90.00
_cell.angle_beta   90.00
_cell.angle_gamma   90.00
#
_symmetry.space_group_name_H-M   'P 1'
#
loop_
_entity.id
_entity.type
_entity.pdbx_description
1 polymer ?
#
loop_
_entity_poly.entity_id
_entity_poly.type
_entity_poly.pdbx_seq_one_letter_code
_entity_poly.pdbx_strand_id
1 'polypeptide(L)'
;MKSTLLKQVYQPEQFREQGHALIDLLANHMESCQQQEDKKVINWNLPEDEKTFWDEFLQQGSEKDFFKEVLSHTTHVHNPRYIGHQVCAPAPLAALSGLVSSILNNGMAVYEMGMAPTAIERIITDLIASKIGFDKDSRGILTSGGTLANLTALLAARKAKVRGDVWKDGSSNPLAIMVSEEAHYCVDRAARIMGLGSEGIIKVPVTDRFEIDSSKLESCYQEAKEKGLEVFALVGSAPSTATGIYDDLEALAAF
;
A
#
# COMPACT_ATOMS: atom_id res chain seq x y z
N MET A 1 10.44 26.98 -32.04
CA MET A 1 10.93 26.83 -30.64
C MET A 1 10.35 25.61 -29.92
N LYS A 2 9.02 25.39 -29.83
CA LYS A 2 8.45 24.22 -29.10
C LYS A 2 8.87 22.84 -29.64
N SER A 3 9.18 22.71 -30.93
CA SER A 3 9.63 21.44 -31.54
C SER A 3 11.04 21.00 -31.10
N THR A 4 11.92 21.93 -30.72
CA THR A 4 13.31 21.61 -30.36
C THR A 4 13.42 21.02 -28.96
N LEU A 5 12.67 21.56 -27.99
CA LEU A 5 12.64 21.06 -26.61
C LEU A 5 12.04 19.64 -26.54
N LEU A 6 10.93 19.40 -27.24
CA LEU A 6 10.35 18.05 -27.33
C LEU A 6 11.35 17.08 -27.95
N LYS A 7 12.01 17.47 -29.05
CA LYS A 7 13.04 16.62 -29.66
C LYS A 7 14.20 16.32 -28.72
N GLN A 8 14.59 17.26 -27.84
CA GLN A 8 15.64 17.07 -26.85
C GLN A 8 15.21 16.10 -25.73
N VAL A 9 14.04 16.31 -25.13
CA VAL A 9 13.53 15.47 -24.03
C VAL A 9 13.38 14.00 -24.45
N TYR A 10 13.03 13.74 -25.72
CA TYR A 10 12.88 12.39 -26.24
C TYR A 10 14.14 11.85 -26.97
N GLN A 11 15.33 12.42 -26.75
CA GLN A 11 16.57 11.87 -27.34
C GLN A 11 17.03 10.60 -26.58
N PRO A 12 17.12 9.45 -27.26
CA PRO A 12 17.54 8.20 -26.61
C PRO A 12 18.96 8.25 -26.04
N GLU A 13 19.87 8.95 -26.72
CA GLU A 13 21.27 9.10 -26.30
C GLU A 13 21.38 9.88 -24.99
N GLN A 14 20.58 10.94 -24.83
CA GLN A 14 20.50 11.69 -23.59
C GLN A 14 19.94 10.83 -22.46
N PHE A 15 18.88 10.04 -22.72
CA PHE A 15 18.36 9.08 -21.76
C PHE A 15 19.40 8.02 -21.37
N ARG A 16 20.21 7.53 -22.32
CA ARG A 16 21.25 6.54 -22.04
C ARG A 16 22.35 7.10 -21.15
N GLU A 17 22.85 8.30 -21.47
CA GLU A 17 23.91 8.95 -20.70
C GLU A 17 23.43 9.25 -19.27
N GLN A 18 22.27 9.88 -19.12
CA GLN A 18 21.69 10.21 -17.82
C GLN A 18 21.31 8.95 -17.04
N GLY A 19 20.76 7.93 -17.72
CA GLY A 19 20.38 6.66 -17.13
C GLY A 19 21.56 5.90 -16.55
N HIS A 20 22.67 5.78 -17.30
CA HIS A 20 23.88 5.13 -16.77
C HIS A 20 24.44 5.87 -15.56
N ALA A 21 24.56 7.20 -15.63
CA ALA A 21 25.04 8.01 -14.52
C ALA A 21 24.14 7.86 -13.27
N LEU A 22 22.82 7.78 -13.45
CA LEU A 22 21.88 7.56 -12.35
C LEU A 22 22.02 6.15 -11.75
N ILE A 23 22.20 5.12 -12.58
CA ILE A 23 22.42 3.75 -12.09
C ILE A 23 23.71 3.67 -11.26
N ASP A 24 24.80 4.28 -11.73
CA ASP A 24 26.05 4.34 -10.97
C ASP A 24 25.88 5.08 -9.64
N LEU A 25 25.17 6.22 -9.64
CA LEU A 25 24.87 6.99 -8.43
C LEU A 25 24.07 6.16 -7.41
N LEU A 26 23.01 5.47 -7.86
CA LEU A 26 22.17 4.65 -6.99
C LEU A 26 22.92 3.41 -6.47
N ALA A 27 23.74 2.77 -7.30
CA ALA A 27 24.56 1.64 -6.88
C ALA A 27 25.58 2.04 -5.80
N ASN A 28 26.27 3.17 -5.99
CA ASN A 28 27.20 3.72 -4.99
C ASN A 28 26.48 4.09 -3.68
N HIS A 29 25.29 4.69 -3.77
CA HIS A 29 24.48 4.99 -2.58
C HIS A 29 24.10 3.72 -1.81
N MET A 30 23.67 2.67 -2.52
CA MET A 30 23.35 1.38 -1.92
C MET A 30 24.57 0.75 -1.24
N GLU A 31 25.72 0.75 -1.90
CA GLU A 31 26.97 0.25 -1.34
C GLU A 31 27.34 1.00 -0.05
N SER A 32 27.30 2.33 -0.08
CA SER A 32 27.62 3.17 1.09
C SER A 32 26.68 2.90 2.27
N CYS A 33 25.37 2.74 2.00
CA CYS A 33 24.37 2.40 3.03
C CYS A 33 24.66 1.03 3.66
N GLN A 34 25.04 0.04 2.84
CA GLN A 34 25.29 -1.34 3.29
C GLN A 34 26.62 -1.48 4.05
N GLN A 35 27.67 -0.78 3.59
CA GLN A 35 28.99 -0.76 4.22
C GLN A 35 29.04 0.11 5.48
N GLN A 36 27.97 0.86 5.78
CA GLN A 36 27.87 1.77 6.94
C GLN A 36 28.93 2.88 6.93
N GLU A 37 29.42 3.24 5.75
CA GLU A 37 30.23 4.44 5.55
C GLU A 37 29.39 5.68 5.91
N ASP A 38 28.11 5.66 5.51
CA ASP A 38 27.10 6.52 6.11
C ASP A 38 26.59 5.92 7.43
N LYS A 39 27.00 6.54 8.53
CA LYS A 39 26.59 6.11 9.88
C LYS A 39 25.16 6.50 10.21
N LYS A 40 24.56 7.43 9.44
CA LYS A 40 23.23 7.95 9.71
C LYS A 40 22.21 7.24 8.83
N VAL A 41 21.13 6.75 9.45
CA VAL A 41 19.97 6.20 8.74
C VAL A 41 19.09 7.33 8.19
N ILE A 42 19.12 8.49 8.85
CA ILE A 42 18.34 9.66 8.51
C ILE A 42 19.17 10.92 8.78
N ASN A 43 19.23 11.81 7.79
CA ASN A 43 19.73 13.16 7.95
C ASN A 43 18.54 14.08 8.24
N TRP A 44 18.09 14.05 9.50
CA TRP A 44 16.87 14.75 9.91
C TRP A 44 16.98 16.27 9.76
N ASN A 45 16.00 16.87 9.09
CA ASN A 45 15.75 18.31 9.00
C ASN A 45 14.31 18.63 9.40
N LEU A 46 14.04 19.88 9.81
CA LEU A 46 12.66 20.32 10.04
C LEU A 46 11.92 20.49 8.70
N PRO A 47 10.61 20.25 8.64
CA PRO A 47 9.83 20.38 7.41
C PRO A 47 9.98 21.75 6.73
N GLU A 48 10.06 22.83 7.50
CA GLU A 48 10.20 24.19 6.95
C GLU A 48 11.61 24.47 6.41
N ASP A 49 12.64 23.92 7.06
CA ASP A 49 14.03 24.02 6.58
C ASP A 49 14.19 23.24 5.27
N GLU A 50 13.61 22.03 5.21
CA GLU A 50 13.61 21.19 4.03
C GLU A 50 12.87 21.87 2.86
N LYS A 51 11.70 22.46 3.12
CA LYS A 51 10.97 23.25 2.13
C LYS A 51 11.79 24.44 1.64
N THR A 52 12.43 25.18 2.56
CA THR A 52 13.25 26.35 2.21
C THR A 52 14.42 25.93 1.30
N PHE A 53 15.10 24.84 1.64
CA PHE A 53 16.17 24.28 0.80
C PHE A 53 15.67 23.96 -0.61
N TRP A 54 14.54 23.26 -0.76
CA TRP A 54 14.01 22.91 -2.09
C TRP A 54 13.50 24.12 -2.88
N ASP A 55 12.97 25.15 -2.21
CA ASP A 55 12.59 26.42 -2.85
C ASP A 55 13.81 27.17 -3.40
N GLU A 56 14.92 27.16 -2.66
CA GLU A 56 16.20 27.72 -3.10
C GLU A 56 16.84 26.88 -4.22
N PHE A 57 16.83 25.55 -4.09
CA PHE A 57 17.32 24.62 -5.10
C PHE A 57 16.56 24.77 -6.42
N LEU A 58 15.24 24.99 -6.38
CA LEU A 58 14.46 25.24 -7.59
C LEU A 58 14.89 26.51 -8.33
N GLN A 59 15.36 27.53 -7.60
CA GLN A 59 15.76 28.81 -8.17
C GLN A 59 17.22 28.84 -8.64
N GLN A 60 18.11 28.18 -7.89
CA GLN A 60 19.56 28.34 -8.03
C GLN A 60 20.33 27.01 -8.13
N GLY A 61 19.65 25.89 -7.89
CA GLY A 61 20.22 24.56 -7.93
C GLY A 61 20.56 24.10 -9.35
N SER A 62 21.37 23.04 -9.40
CA SER A 62 21.83 22.41 -10.64
C SER A 62 21.01 21.15 -10.89
N GLU A 63 20.35 21.05 -12.05
CA GLU A 63 19.59 19.84 -12.44
C GLU A 63 20.46 18.57 -12.38
N LYS A 64 21.78 18.70 -12.60
CA LYS A 64 22.72 17.56 -12.53
C LYS A 64 22.91 17.03 -11.12
N ASP A 65 22.71 17.88 -10.11
CA ASP A 65 22.87 17.53 -8.71
C ASP A 65 21.56 17.08 -8.06
N PHE A 66 20.43 17.20 -8.75
CA PHE A 66 19.10 16.91 -8.21
C PHE A 66 19.00 15.55 -7.52
N PHE A 67 19.36 14.46 -8.21
CA PHE A 67 19.29 13.12 -7.63
C PHE A 67 20.26 12.94 -6.46
N LYS A 68 21.43 13.59 -6.50
CA LYS A 68 22.39 13.55 -5.40
C LYS A 68 21.83 14.24 -4.16
N GLU A 69 21.22 15.41 -4.31
CA GLU A 69 20.57 16.13 -3.21
C GLU A 69 19.36 15.37 -2.66
N VAL A 70 18.55 14.73 -3.52
CA VAL A 70 17.44 13.89 -3.05
C VAL A 70 17.96 12.75 -2.16
N LEU A 71 19.09 12.13 -2.51
CA LEU A 71 19.68 11.04 -1.73
C LEU A 71 20.30 11.50 -0.40
N SER A 72 20.82 12.72 -0.30
CA SER A 72 21.35 13.27 0.96
C SER A 72 20.25 13.70 1.93
N HIS A 73 19.07 14.06 1.42
CA HIS A 73 17.92 14.55 2.18
C HIS A 73 16.83 13.50 2.46
N THR A 74 17.12 12.21 2.27
CA THR A 74 16.14 11.13 2.46
C THR A 74 16.52 10.15 3.57
N THR A 75 15.60 9.22 3.88
CA THR A 75 15.86 8.09 4.76
C THR A 75 16.57 6.98 3.98
N HIS A 76 17.67 6.48 4.53
CA HIS A 76 18.50 5.45 3.90
C HIS A 76 17.99 4.06 4.25
N VAL A 77 16.92 3.63 3.56
CA VAL A 77 16.23 2.35 3.85
C VAL A 77 17.10 1.11 3.61
N HIS A 78 18.15 1.20 2.79
CA HIS A 78 19.14 0.12 2.60
C HIS A 78 20.19 0.03 3.72
N ASN A 79 20.21 0.99 4.66
CA ASN A 79 21.10 0.94 5.81
C ASN A 79 20.63 -0.18 6.77
N PRO A 80 21.49 -1.15 7.16
CA PRO A 80 21.11 -2.26 8.05
C PRO A 80 20.57 -1.83 9.43
N ARG A 81 20.80 -0.57 9.82
CA ARG A 81 20.30 0.01 11.08
C ARG A 81 18.92 0.67 10.93
N TYR A 82 18.33 0.66 9.74
CA TYR A 82 16.98 1.16 9.54
C TYR A 82 15.95 0.23 10.19
N ILE A 83 15.38 0.69 11.30
CA ILE A 83 14.28 0.04 12.03
C ILE A 83 13.20 1.10 12.31
N GLY A 84 12.77 1.80 11.25
CA GLY A 84 11.86 2.94 11.35
C GLY A 84 10.39 2.57 11.18
N HIS A 85 10.01 2.19 9.96
CA HIS A 85 8.63 1.87 9.59
C HIS A 85 8.58 0.55 8.81
N GLN A 86 7.37 0.01 8.59
CA GLN A 86 7.09 -1.19 7.79
C GLN A 86 7.28 -0.94 6.28
N VAL A 87 8.44 -0.40 5.90
CA VAL A 87 8.88 -0.15 4.53
C VAL A 87 10.19 -0.90 4.32
N CYS A 88 10.16 -1.93 3.50
CA CYS A 88 11.36 -2.71 3.21
C CYS A 88 12.29 -1.98 2.23
N ALA A 89 13.60 -2.20 2.36
CA ALA A 89 14.56 -1.82 1.32
C ALA A 89 14.20 -2.52 -0.01
N PRO A 90 14.03 -1.78 -1.12
CA PRO A 90 13.67 -2.39 -2.39
C PRO A 90 14.81 -3.26 -2.93
N ALA A 91 14.47 -4.42 -3.48
CA ALA A 91 15.42 -5.23 -4.24
C ALA A 91 15.83 -4.48 -5.53
N PRO A 92 17.12 -4.47 -5.91
CA PRO A 92 17.58 -3.79 -7.13
C PRO A 92 16.78 -4.17 -8.39
N LEU A 93 16.46 -5.46 -8.53
CA LEU A 93 15.69 -5.95 -9.67
C LEU A 93 14.25 -5.39 -9.68
N ALA A 94 13.64 -5.17 -8.53
CA ALA A 94 12.32 -4.56 -8.43
C ALA A 94 12.36 -3.08 -8.86
N ALA A 95 13.40 -2.35 -8.46
CA ALA A 95 13.61 -0.95 -8.90
C ALA A 95 13.82 -0.85 -10.42
N LEU A 96 14.63 -1.74 -11.00
CA LEU A 96 14.84 -1.81 -12.46
C LEU A 96 13.55 -2.18 -13.20
N SER A 97 12.74 -3.08 -12.64
CA SER A 97 11.42 -3.40 -13.19
C SER A 97 10.48 -2.19 -13.15
N GLY A 98 10.57 -1.37 -12.09
CA GLY A 98 9.90 -0.08 -11.98
C GLY A 98 10.30 0.89 -13.10
N LEU A 99 11.60 0.98 -13.42
CA LEU A 99 12.09 1.79 -14.54
C LEU A 99 11.49 1.36 -15.88
N VAL A 100 11.41 0.04 -16.14
CA VAL A 100 10.75 -0.49 -17.35
C VAL A 100 9.28 -0.07 -17.39
N SER A 101 8.57 -0.22 -16.26
CA SER A 101 7.17 0.19 -16.15
C SER A 101 6.99 1.69 -16.42
N SER A 102 7.85 2.54 -15.87
CA SER A 102 7.80 4.00 -16.06
C SER A 102 8.05 4.43 -17.50
N ILE A 103 8.96 3.76 -18.23
CA ILE A 103 9.23 4.09 -19.64
C ILE A 103 8.10 3.60 -20.56
N LEU A 104 7.52 2.42 -20.29
CA LEU A 104 6.44 1.88 -21.11
C LEU A 104 5.11 2.58 -20.86
N ASN A 105 4.82 2.92 -19.60
CA ASN A 105 3.60 3.60 -19.16
C ASN A 105 2.30 3.00 -19.75
N ASN A 106 2.28 1.66 -19.89
CA ASN A 106 1.11 0.93 -20.39
C ASN A 106 -0.03 1.00 -19.37
N GLY A 107 -1.26 1.22 -19.85
CA GLY A 107 -2.45 1.20 -19.00
C GLY A 107 -2.91 -0.22 -18.68
N MET A 108 -3.65 -0.36 -17.58
CA MET A 108 -4.16 -1.65 -17.09
C MET A 108 -5.69 -1.77 -17.13
N ALA A 109 -6.37 -0.83 -17.80
CA ALA A 109 -7.84 -0.79 -17.82
C ALA A 109 -8.46 -1.86 -18.74
N VAL A 110 -7.83 -2.12 -19.89
CA VAL A 110 -8.23 -3.16 -20.84
C VAL A 110 -7.00 -3.84 -21.44
N TYR A 111 -7.15 -5.09 -21.86
CA TYR A 111 -6.04 -5.96 -22.27
C TYR A 111 -5.13 -5.33 -23.35
N GLU A 112 -5.71 -4.64 -24.33
CA GLU A 112 -4.95 -4.03 -25.44
C GLU A 112 -4.06 -2.85 -25.02
N MET A 113 -4.25 -2.28 -23.83
CA MET A 113 -3.38 -1.23 -23.30
C MET A 113 -2.08 -1.78 -22.70
N GLY A 114 -2.01 -3.09 -22.43
CA GLY A 114 -0.89 -3.70 -21.72
C GLY A 114 -0.95 -5.24 -21.65
N MET A 115 -0.76 -5.92 -22.78
CA MET A 115 -0.89 -7.38 -22.88
C MET A 115 0.00 -8.14 -21.89
N ALA A 116 1.30 -7.80 -21.86
CA ALA A 116 2.27 -8.42 -20.96
C ALA A 116 1.96 -8.13 -19.47
N PRO A 117 1.83 -6.88 -19.01
CA PRO A 117 1.55 -6.61 -17.60
C PRO A 117 0.19 -7.15 -17.16
N THR A 118 -0.86 -7.14 -17.99
CA THR A 118 -2.15 -7.78 -17.66
C THR A 118 -2.01 -9.29 -17.44
N ALA A 119 -1.26 -9.99 -18.31
CA ALA A 119 -1.01 -11.41 -18.13
C ALA A 119 -0.15 -11.70 -16.89
N ILE A 120 0.87 -10.87 -16.61
CA ILE A 120 1.72 -11.00 -15.42
C ILE A 120 0.92 -10.78 -14.14
N GLU A 121 0.08 -9.74 -14.08
CA GLU A 121 -0.79 -9.48 -12.92
C GLU A 121 -1.69 -10.69 -12.65
N ARG A 122 -2.25 -11.30 -13.70
CA ARG A 122 -3.05 -12.50 -13.57
C ARG A 122 -2.26 -13.67 -12.97
N ILE A 123 -1.06 -13.93 -13.47
CA ILE A 123 -0.17 -15.00 -12.97
C ILE A 123 0.17 -14.76 -11.50
N ILE A 124 0.51 -13.53 -11.13
CA ILE A 124 0.90 -13.18 -9.75
C ILE A 124 -0.29 -13.30 -8.79
N THR A 125 -1.47 -12.81 -9.18
CA THR A 125 -2.68 -12.92 -8.35
C THR A 125 -3.11 -14.37 -8.16
N ASP A 126 -3.06 -15.20 -9.21
CA ASP A 126 -3.33 -16.64 -9.12
C ASP A 126 -2.31 -17.35 -8.21
N LEU A 127 -1.03 -17.00 -8.31
CA LEU A 127 0.03 -17.55 -7.45
C LEU A 127 -0.20 -17.19 -5.98
N ILE A 128 -0.54 -15.93 -5.68
CA ILE A 128 -0.82 -15.47 -4.31
C ILE A 128 -2.05 -16.19 -3.76
N ALA A 129 -3.14 -16.28 -4.53
CA ALA A 129 -4.35 -16.99 -4.12
C ALA A 129 -4.04 -18.45 -3.78
N SER A 130 -3.28 -19.15 -4.62
CA SER A 130 -2.85 -20.52 -4.37
C SER A 130 -1.99 -20.64 -3.10
N LYS A 131 -1.10 -19.68 -2.83
CA LYS A 131 -0.26 -19.68 -1.63
C LYS A 131 -1.05 -19.45 -0.33
N ILE A 132 -2.14 -18.68 -0.41
CA ILE A 132 -3.08 -18.50 0.71
C ILE A 132 -3.91 -19.77 0.94
N GLY A 133 -4.04 -20.64 -0.06
CA GLY A 133 -4.84 -21.86 0.01
C GLY A 133 -6.22 -21.72 -0.65
N PHE A 134 -6.45 -20.65 -1.41
CA PHE A 134 -7.68 -20.45 -2.18
C PHE A 134 -7.73 -21.35 -3.41
N ASP A 135 -8.94 -21.60 -3.89
CA ASP A 135 -9.20 -22.43 -5.06
C ASP A 135 -8.90 -21.72 -6.39
N LYS A 136 -9.02 -22.48 -7.49
CA LYS A 136 -8.82 -21.97 -8.86
C LYS A 136 -9.88 -20.95 -9.32
N ASP A 137 -11.00 -20.86 -8.63
CA ASP A 137 -12.11 -19.97 -8.98
C ASP A 137 -11.93 -18.58 -8.35
N SER A 138 -11.03 -18.48 -7.37
CA SER A 138 -10.61 -17.25 -6.71
C SER A 138 -9.90 -16.27 -7.65
N ARG A 139 -10.03 -14.97 -7.36
CA ARG A 139 -9.56 -13.87 -8.22
C ARG A 139 -8.96 -12.76 -7.37
N GLY A 140 -8.10 -11.94 -7.98
CA GLY A 140 -7.50 -10.78 -7.35
C GLY A 140 -7.13 -9.70 -8.36
N ILE A 141 -6.78 -8.53 -7.84
CA ILE A 141 -6.24 -7.38 -8.58
C ILE A 141 -5.20 -6.70 -7.70
N LEU A 142 -4.13 -6.19 -8.31
CA LEU A 142 -3.15 -5.39 -7.56
C LEU A 142 -3.70 -3.97 -7.38
N THR A 143 -3.53 -3.44 -6.16
CA THR A 143 -3.94 -2.06 -5.84
C THR A 143 -2.71 -1.22 -5.51
N SER A 144 -2.88 0.10 -5.40
CA SER A 144 -1.78 1.02 -5.05
C SER A 144 -1.24 0.85 -3.63
N GLY A 145 -1.91 0.06 -2.78
CA GLY A 145 -1.45 -0.25 -1.43
C GLY A 145 -2.55 -0.86 -0.56
N GLY A 146 -2.17 -1.29 0.65
CA GLY A 146 -3.06 -2.02 1.57
C GLY A 146 -4.37 -1.27 1.93
N THR A 147 -4.34 0.06 1.99
CA THR A 147 -5.55 0.87 2.22
C THR A 147 -6.61 0.65 1.14
N LEU A 148 -6.21 0.68 -0.13
CA LEU A 148 -7.14 0.44 -1.24
C LEU A 148 -7.52 -1.03 -1.33
N ALA A 149 -6.59 -1.95 -1.07
CA ALA A 149 -6.89 -3.39 -0.99
C ALA A 149 -8.00 -3.69 0.04
N ASN A 150 -7.91 -3.13 1.25
CA ASN A 150 -8.92 -3.31 2.30
C ASN A 150 -10.28 -2.71 1.91
N LEU A 151 -10.30 -1.52 1.30
CA LEU A 151 -11.53 -0.95 0.76
C LEU A 151 -12.14 -1.86 -0.32
N THR A 152 -11.33 -2.33 -1.27
CA THR A 152 -11.79 -3.23 -2.35
C THR A 152 -12.34 -4.55 -1.80
N ALA A 153 -11.66 -5.15 -0.81
CA ALA A 153 -12.12 -6.37 -0.16
C ALA A 153 -13.46 -6.18 0.56
N LEU A 154 -13.61 -5.07 1.31
CA LEU A 154 -14.86 -4.75 2.00
C LEU A 154 -15.99 -4.42 1.02
N LEU A 155 -15.71 -3.76 -0.10
CA LEU A 155 -16.70 -3.52 -1.16
C LEU A 155 -17.19 -4.84 -1.79
N ALA A 156 -16.27 -5.79 -2.01
CA ALA A 156 -16.61 -7.13 -2.49
C ALA A 156 -17.47 -7.90 -1.47
N ALA A 157 -17.07 -7.89 -0.18
CA ALA A 157 -17.83 -8.49 0.90
C ALA A 157 -19.24 -7.88 1.03
N ARG A 158 -19.34 -6.55 0.97
CA ARG A 158 -20.61 -5.82 1.01
C ARG A 158 -21.54 -6.25 -0.11
N LYS A 159 -21.04 -6.32 -1.36
CA LYS A 159 -21.84 -6.78 -2.50
C LYS A 159 -22.25 -8.25 -2.37
N ALA A 160 -21.40 -9.10 -1.80
CA ALA A 160 -21.68 -10.52 -1.67
C ALA A 160 -22.67 -10.85 -0.55
N LYS A 161 -22.69 -10.07 0.54
CA LYS A 161 -23.41 -10.42 1.78
C LYS A 161 -24.63 -9.55 2.08
N VAL A 162 -24.63 -8.27 1.71
CA VAL A 162 -25.76 -7.37 2.00
C VAL A 162 -26.92 -7.69 1.05
N ARG A 163 -28.14 -7.68 1.58
CA ARG A 163 -29.35 -7.98 0.81
C ARG A 163 -29.64 -6.89 -0.22
N GLY A 164 -30.09 -7.31 -1.41
CA GLY A 164 -30.42 -6.40 -2.52
C GLY A 164 -29.21 -6.01 -3.37
N ASP A 165 -29.38 -5.07 -4.29
CA ASP A 165 -28.29 -4.58 -5.12
C ASP A 165 -27.74 -3.25 -4.59
N VAL A 166 -26.81 -3.33 -3.63
CA VAL A 166 -26.18 -2.15 -3.02
C VAL A 166 -25.47 -1.22 -4.00
N TRP A 167 -25.09 -1.70 -5.19
CA TRP A 167 -24.46 -0.85 -6.21
C TRP A 167 -25.47 -0.07 -7.03
N LYS A 168 -26.69 -0.59 -7.15
CA LYS A 168 -27.76 0.05 -7.91
C LYS A 168 -28.62 0.93 -7.01
N ASP A 169 -29.04 0.39 -5.87
CA ASP A 169 -30.09 0.97 -5.03
C ASP A 169 -29.53 1.61 -3.75
N GLY A 170 -28.24 1.43 -3.46
CA GLY A 170 -27.63 1.80 -2.18
C GLY A 170 -28.05 0.84 -1.05
N SER A 171 -27.79 1.23 0.21
CA SER A 171 -28.26 0.49 1.39
C SER A 171 -29.20 1.38 2.20
N SER A 172 -30.39 0.86 2.51
CA SER A 172 -31.33 1.49 3.45
C SER A 172 -31.08 1.09 4.90
N ASN A 173 -30.43 -0.06 5.12
CA ASN A 173 -30.09 -0.55 6.46
C ASN A 173 -28.75 0.04 6.91
N PRO A 174 -28.62 0.42 8.19
CA PRO A 174 -27.32 0.71 8.79
C PRO A 174 -26.41 -0.53 8.69
N LEU A 175 -25.31 -0.43 7.95
CA LEU A 175 -24.37 -1.54 7.79
C LEU A 175 -23.20 -1.39 8.76
N ALA A 176 -22.63 -2.51 9.18
CA ALA A 176 -21.46 -2.52 10.04
C ALA A 176 -20.44 -3.59 9.65
N ILE A 177 -19.20 -3.36 10.08
CA ILE A 177 -18.12 -4.35 10.07
C ILE A 177 -17.62 -4.58 11.49
N MET A 178 -17.17 -5.80 11.79
CA MET A 178 -16.45 -6.12 13.01
C MET A 178 -14.95 -6.16 12.74
N VAL A 179 -14.16 -5.64 13.65
CA VAL A 179 -12.70 -5.57 13.51
C VAL A 179 -12.05 -5.46 14.89
N SER A 180 -10.81 -5.94 15.04
CA SER A 180 -10.01 -5.69 16.25
C SER A 180 -9.92 -4.20 16.59
N GLU A 181 -9.94 -3.85 17.88
CA GLU A 181 -9.73 -2.49 18.33
C GLU A 181 -8.33 -1.94 18.02
N GLU A 182 -7.35 -2.84 17.83
CA GLU A 182 -5.95 -2.58 17.43
C GLU A 182 -5.73 -2.64 15.91
N ALA A 183 -6.80 -2.77 15.11
CA ALA A 183 -6.65 -2.87 13.66
C ALA A 183 -6.14 -1.59 13.00
N HIS A 184 -5.51 -1.77 11.84
CA HIS A 184 -4.97 -0.64 11.08
C HIS A 184 -6.07 0.36 10.72
N TYR A 185 -5.82 1.64 10.98
CA TYR A 185 -6.78 2.74 10.81
C TYR A 185 -7.43 2.82 9.42
N CYS A 186 -6.83 2.21 8.39
CA CYS A 186 -7.40 2.16 7.05
C CYS A 186 -8.74 1.42 6.99
N VAL A 187 -9.02 0.51 7.93
CA VAL A 187 -10.30 -0.21 7.99
C VAL A 187 -11.41 0.75 8.43
N ASP A 188 -11.17 1.57 9.46
CA ASP A 188 -12.09 2.65 9.86
C ASP A 188 -12.30 3.64 8.70
N ARG A 189 -11.21 4.04 8.03
CA ARG A 189 -11.30 4.91 6.85
C ARG A 189 -12.14 4.29 5.75
N ALA A 190 -11.99 2.99 5.46
CA ALA A 190 -12.77 2.30 4.44
C ALA A 190 -14.27 2.28 4.78
N ALA A 191 -14.64 1.99 6.04
CA ALA A 191 -16.02 2.08 6.49
C ALA A 191 -16.62 3.49 6.33
N ARG A 192 -15.85 4.53 6.65
CA ARG A 192 -16.28 5.92 6.43
C ARG A 192 -16.46 6.26 4.95
N ILE A 193 -15.52 5.85 4.09
CA ILE A 193 -15.62 6.02 2.63
C ILE A 193 -16.86 5.32 2.07
N MET A 194 -17.17 4.13 2.57
CA MET A 194 -18.37 3.38 2.16
C MET A 194 -19.68 3.99 2.69
N GLY A 195 -19.62 4.99 3.57
CA GLY A 195 -20.78 5.65 4.15
C GLY A 195 -21.42 4.89 5.31
N LEU A 196 -20.67 4.06 6.04
CA LEU A 196 -21.22 3.24 7.12
C LEU A 196 -21.52 4.03 8.42
N GLY A 197 -21.06 5.27 8.50
CA GLY A 197 -21.21 6.10 9.70
C GLY A 197 -20.27 5.69 10.85
N SER A 198 -20.36 6.40 11.97
CA SER A 198 -19.51 6.16 13.14
C SER A 198 -19.85 4.86 13.88
N GLU A 199 -21.09 4.40 13.79
CA GLU A 199 -21.54 3.14 14.40
C GLU A 199 -21.29 1.92 13.50
N GLY A 200 -20.93 2.15 12.23
CA GLY A 200 -20.66 1.09 11.26
C GLY A 200 -19.34 0.34 11.45
N ILE A 201 -18.62 0.60 12.55
CA ILE A 201 -17.37 -0.08 12.91
C ILE A 201 -17.51 -0.57 14.34
N ILE A 202 -17.63 -1.88 14.48
CA ILE A 202 -17.72 -2.55 15.76
C ILE A 202 -16.32 -3.03 16.14
N LYS A 203 -15.73 -2.36 17.12
CA LYS A 203 -14.43 -2.72 17.67
C LYS A 203 -14.60 -3.89 18.64
N VAL A 204 -13.94 -5.01 18.32
CA VAL A 204 -13.87 -6.18 19.19
C VAL A 204 -12.63 -6.02 20.08
N PRO A 205 -12.76 -6.20 21.41
CA PRO A 205 -11.64 -6.11 22.33
C PRO A 205 -10.51 -7.08 21.97
N VAL A 206 -9.28 -6.75 22.36
CA VAL A 206 -8.14 -7.66 22.29
C VAL A 206 -7.85 -8.34 23.62
N THR A 207 -7.16 -9.48 23.57
CA THR A 207 -6.59 -10.12 24.76
C THR A 207 -5.32 -9.40 25.22
N ASP A 208 -4.74 -9.83 26.34
CA ASP A 208 -3.42 -9.35 26.82
C ASP A 208 -2.27 -9.61 25.82
N ARG A 209 -2.51 -10.39 24.75
CA ARG A 209 -1.56 -10.65 23.65
C ARG A 209 -1.77 -9.73 22.45
N PHE A 210 -2.71 -8.79 22.50
CA PHE A 210 -3.10 -7.91 21.39
C PHE A 210 -3.70 -8.62 20.17
N GLU A 211 -4.12 -9.89 20.31
CA GLU A 211 -4.97 -10.58 19.33
C GLU A 211 -6.44 -10.32 19.66
N ILE A 212 -7.30 -10.32 18.66
CA ILE A 212 -8.75 -10.21 18.84
C ILE A 212 -9.29 -11.27 19.81
N ASP A 213 -10.07 -10.86 20.81
CA ASP A 213 -10.68 -11.78 21.77
C ASP A 213 -11.89 -12.46 21.12
N SER A 214 -11.66 -13.66 20.59
CA SER A 214 -12.69 -14.47 19.93
C SER A 214 -13.88 -14.78 20.84
N SER A 215 -13.70 -14.79 22.17
CA SER A 215 -14.79 -15.01 23.13
C SER A 215 -15.79 -13.84 23.19
N LYS A 216 -15.41 -12.66 22.66
CA LYS A 216 -16.24 -11.45 22.63
C LYS A 216 -16.99 -11.24 21.32
N LEU A 217 -16.66 -12.00 20.26
CA LEU A 217 -17.26 -11.83 18.94
C LEU A 217 -18.79 -11.90 18.99
N GLU A 218 -19.34 -12.96 19.60
CA GLU A 218 -20.77 -13.17 19.68
C GLU A 218 -21.49 -12.04 20.44
N SER A 219 -20.93 -11.61 21.59
CA SER A 219 -21.51 -10.48 22.35
C SER A 219 -21.51 -9.19 21.53
N CYS A 220 -20.39 -8.85 20.88
CA CYS A 220 -20.30 -7.64 20.04
C CYS A 220 -21.26 -7.71 18.84
N TYR A 221 -21.42 -8.89 18.24
CA TYR A 221 -22.35 -9.12 17.14
C TYR A 221 -23.81 -8.93 17.57
N GLN A 222 -24.22 -9.52 18.70
CA GLN A 222 -25.60 -9.36 19.19
C GLN A 222 -25.90 -7.92 19.57
N GLU A 223 -24.99 -7.22 20.25
CA GLU A 223 -25.15 -5.79 20.56
C GLU A 223 -25.32 -4.94 19.29
N ALA A 224 -24.56 -5.22 18.23
CA ALA A 224 -24.71 -4.54 16.94
C ALA A 224 -26.10 -4.80 16.33
N LYS A 225 -26.56 -6.07 16.39
CA LYS A 225 -27.88 -6.46 15.89
C LYS A 225 -29.02 -5.80 16.66
N GLU A 226 -28.91 -5.69 17.98
CA GLU A 226 -29.88 -4.99 18.83
C GLU A 226 -30.00 -3.50 18.50
N LYS A 227 -28.90 -2.89 18.05
CA LYS A 227 -28.88 -1.51 17.52
C LYS A 227 -29.42 -1.39 16.08
N GLY A 228 -29.86 -2.49 15.48
CA GLY A 228 -30.37 -2.53 14.12
C GLY A 228 -29.28 -2.47 13.03
N LEU A 229 -28.02 -2.77 13.39
CA LEU A 229 -26.91 -2.81 12.44
C LEU A 229 -26.85 -4.18 11.74
N GLU A 230 -26.71 -4.16 10.42
CA GLU A 230 -26.45 -5.34 9.59
C GLU A 230 -24.94 -5.52 9.44
N VAL A 231 -24.36 -6.41 10.24
CA VAL A 231 -22.93 -6.75 10.17
C VAL A 231 -22.70 -7.67 8.96
N PHE A 232 -21.84 -7.26 8.02
CA PHE A 232 -21.59 -7.99 6.77
C PHE A 232 -20.17 -8.56 6.63
N ALA A 233 -19.24 -8.15 7.50
CA ALA A 233 -17.85 -8.61 7.46
C ALA A 233 -17.20 -8.57 8.85
N LEU A 234 -16.27 -9.51 9.07
CA LEU A 234 -15.32 -9.55 10.18
C LEU A 234 -13.91 -9.47 9.59
N VAL A 235 -13.08 -8.56 10.09
CA VAL A 235 -11.72 -8.30 9.58
C VAL A 235 -10.68 -8.75 10.61
N GLY A 236 -9.88 -9.77 10.26
CA GLY A 236 -8.71 -10.21 11.03
C GLY A 236 -7.39 -9.67 10.46
N SER A 237 -6.40 -9.49 11.34
CA SER A 237 -5.06 -8.99 11.01
C SER A 237 -4.02 -10.12 11.08
N ALA A 238 -3.16 -10.22 10.07
CA ALA A 238 -2.13 -11.26 9.98
C ALA A 238 -0.87 -10.74 9.25
N PRO A 239 -0.02 -9.94 9.89
CA PRO A 239 -0.11 -9.46 11.28
C PRO A 239 -0.68 -8.04 11.45
N SER A 240 -0.91 -7.64 12.71
CA SER A 240 -1.18 -6.26 13.12
C SER A 240 0.06 -5.37 12.92
N THR A 241 -0.17 -4.09 12.63
CA THR A 241 0.92 -3.15 12.30
C THR A 241 1.78 -2.81 13.52
N ALA A 242 1.16 -2.55 14.68
CA ALA A 242 1.86 -2.06 15.87
C ALA A 242 2.67 -3.14 16.58
N THR A 243 2.11 -4.35 16.74
CA THR A 243 2.70 -5.41 17.57
C THR A 243 3.20 -6.60 16.75
N GLY A 244 2.85 -6.71 15.47
CA GLY A 244 3.24 -7.85 14.64
C GLY A 244 2.50 -9.15 15.01
N ILE A 245 1.41 -9.05 15.76
CA ILE A 245 0.61 -10.19 16.25
C ILE A 245 -0.39 -10.64 15.18
N TYR A 246 -0.64 -11.93 15.14
CA TYR A 246 -1.61 -12.55 14.24
C TYR A 246 -2.88 -12.85 15.02
N ASP A 247 -4.03 -12.43 14.49
CA ASP A 247 -5.32 -12.92 14.96
C ASP A 247 -5.47 -14.41 14.59
N ASP A 248 -6.24 -15.16 15.39
CA ASP A 248 -6.61 -16.54 15.07
C ASP A 248 -7.65 -16.57 13.95
N LEU A 249 -7.17 -16.55 12.70
CA LEU A 249 -8.04 -16.48 11.51
C LEU A 249 -8.98 -17.69 11.38
N GLU A 250 -8.61 -18.86 11.91
CA GLU A 250 -9.46 -20.05 11.88
C GLU A 250 -10.64 -19.89 12.85
N ALA A 251 -10.37 -19.37 14.06
CA ALA A 251 -11.42 -19.04 15.01
C ALA A 251 -12.37 -17.96 14.46
N LEU A 252 -11.84 -16.94 13.78
CA LEU A 252 -12.65 -15.90 13.14
C LEU A 252 -13.51 -16.43 11.99
N ALA A 253 -12.99 -17.37 11.21
CA ALA A 253 -13.72 -17.97 10.09
C ALA A 253 -14.81 -18.96 10.53
N ALA A 254 -14.63 -19.60 11.69
CA ALA A 254 -15.59 -20.54 12.26
C ALA A 254 -16.79 -19.86 12.95
N PHE A 255 -16.65 -18.58 13.30
CA PHE A 255 -17.70 -17.71 13.84
C PHE A 255 -18.70 -17.29 12.75
#